data_AF-A0A920SKK1-F1
#
_entry.id   AF-A0A920SKK1-F1
#
_cell.length_a   1.000
_cell.length_b   1.000
_cell.length_c   1.000
_cell.angle_alpha   90.00
_cell.angle_beta   90.00
_cell.angle_gamma   90.00
#
_symmetry.space_group_name_H-M   'P 1'
#
loop_
_entity.id
_entity.type
_entity.pdbx_description
1 polymer ?
#
loop_
_entity_poly.entity_id
_entity_poly.type
_entity_poly.pdbx_seq_one_letter_code
_entity_poly.pdbx_strand_id
1 'polypeptide(L)'
;MESLQVEASRRGNSSRPYGIVIDSQDRPWIALFNTNHIGTVDPETFELKTYELPENARPRRIGITSDDIIWYGDWTRGSLGRLDPETGEVTEFEFPNGAESRPYGMAVDDSDRIWIVETGVEPNNFVGFDPMTGKFFSQTSVESGGGTIRHMYFDAETNSVWFGADTNTVGVAKLPPRRRAVSH
;
A
#
# COMPACT_ATOMS: atom_id res chain seq x y z
N MET A 1 -17.09 8.83 -30.50
CA MET A 1 -16.26 9.04 -29.30
C MET A 1 -17.18 8.96 -28.11
N GLU A 2 -16.94 8.01 -27.22
CA GLU A 2 -17.66 7.95 -25.94
C GLU A 2 -17.19 9.11 -25.07
N SER A 3 -18.12 9.77 -24.38
CA SER A 3 -17.82 10.89 -23.49
C SER A 3 -17.38 10.37 -22.13
N LEU A 4 -16.18 10.78 -21.67
CA LEU A 4 -15.74 10.57 -20.30
C LEU A 4 -16.63 11.37 -19.34
N GLN A 5 -17.15 10.73 -18.31
CA GLN A 5 -17.83 11.38 -17.19
C GLN A 5 -16.90 11.39 -15.97
N VAL A 6 -16.87 12.50 -15.22
CA VAL A 6 -15.96 12.70 -14.08
C VAL A 6 -16.78 13.21 -12.90
N GLU A 7 -16.72 12.48 -11.78
CA GLU A 7 -17.39 12.81 -10.52
C GLU A 7 -16.35 12.84 -9.38
N ALA A 8 -16.53 13.75 -8.42
CA ALA A 8 -15.56 13.96 -7.34
C ALA A 8 -16.25 14.40 -6.04
N SER A 9 -15.84 13.79 -4.92
CA SER A 9 -16.30 14.12 -3.57
C SER A 9 -15.17 14.74 -2.74
N ARG A 10 -15.49 15.72 -1.88
CA ARG A 10 -14.50 16.46 -1.07
C ARG A 10 -14.88 16.44 0.41
N ARG A 11 -13.95 15.99 1.26
CA ARG A 11 -13.99 16.21 2.72
C ARG A 11 -12.91 17.20 3.14
N GLY A 12 -13.32 18.35 3.68
CA GLY A 12 -12.43 19.38 4.20
C GLY A 12 -11.47 19.98 3.16
N ASN A 13 -10.62 20.90 3.60
CA ASN A 13 -9.75 21.67 2.70
C ASN A 13 -8.33 21.10 2.51
N SER A 14 -7.96 19.98 3.17
CA SER A 14 -6.53 19.61 3.29
C SER A 14 -6.17 18.11 3.36
N SER A 15 -7.10 17.17 3.08
CA SER A 15 -6.88 15.71 3.29
C SER A 15 -5.78 15.08 2.44
N ARG A 16 -5.47 15.65 1.27
CA ARG A 16 -4.46 15.17 0.30
C ARG A 16 -4.59 13.66 0.00
N PRO A 17 -5.64 13.25 -0.73
CA PRO A 17 -5.74 11.90 -1.32
C PRO A 17 -4.43 11.49 -2.00
N TYR A 18 -3.96 10.26 -1.77
CA TYR A 18 -2.62 9.85 -2.19
C TYR A 18 -2.58 8.48 -2.89
N GLY A 19 -2.64 7.39 -2.13
CA GLY A 19 -2.80 6.03 -2.66
C GLY A 19 -4.28 5.73 -2.89
N ILE A 20 -4.58 4.95 -3.92
CA ILE A 20 -5.92 4.48 -4.26
C ILE A 20 -5.85 3.03 -4.72
N VAL A 21 -6.82 2.21 -4.30
CA VAL A 21 -7.08 0.83 -4.79
C VAL A 21 -8.58 0.61 -4.90
N ILE A 22 -8.99 -0.45 -5.60
CA ILE A 22 -10.39 -0.85 -5.76
C ILE A 22 -10.56 -2.22 -5.08
N ASP A 23 -11.63 -2.39 -4.32
CA ASP A 23 -11.97 -3.68 -3.69
C ASP A 23 -12.79 -4.60 -4.59
N SER A 24 -13.07 -5.82 -4.12
CA SER A 24 -13.84 -6.82 -4.89
C SER A 24 -15.30 -6.40 -5.16
N GLN A 25 -15.76 -5.32 -4.52
CA GLN A 25 -17.09 -4.74 -4.63
C GLN A 25 -17.08 -3.42 -5.41
N ASP A 26 -16.03 -3.15 -6.19
CA ASP A 26 -15.82 -1.94 -6.99
C ASP A 26 -15.79 -0.63 -6.17
N ARG A 27 -15.55 -0.71 -4.85
CA ARG A 27 -15.44 0.49 -4.02
C ARG A 27 -13.99 1.00 -4.03
N PRO A 28 -13.79 2.31 -4.28
CA PRO A 28 -12.47 2.91 -4.22
C PRO A 28 -12.07 3.21 -2.77
N TRP A 29 -10.89 2.73 -2.40
CA TRP A 29 -10.25 3.00 -1.12
C TRP A 29 -9.10 3.98 -1.30
N ILE A 30 -8.92 4.94 -0.39
CA ILE A 30 -8.00 6.07 -0.54
C ILE A 30 -7.26 6.36 0.76
N ALA A 31 -5.94 6.54 0.69
CA ALA A 31 -5.17 7.11 1.80
C ALA A 31 -5.31 8.64 1.86
N LEU A 32 -5.74 9.16 3.01
CA LEU A 32 -5.86 10.59 3.29
C LEU A 32 -4.64 11.08 4.08
N PHE A 33 -3.54 11.30 3.35
CA PHE A 33 -2.18 11.49 3.87
C PHE A 33 -2.01 12.59 4.93
N ASN A 34 -2.89 13.60 4.93
CA ASN A 34 -2.80 14.74 5.84
C ASN A 34 -3.77 14.67 7.02
N THR A 35 -4.62 13.65 7.10
CA THR A 35 -5.68 13.58 8.11
C THR A 35 -5.73 12.22 8.77
N ASN A 36 -4.65 11.44 8.91
CA ASN A 36 -4.63 10.14 9.60
C ASN A 36 -5.82 9.19 9.33
N HIS A 37 -6.36 9.17 8.10
CA HIS A 37 -7.55 8.38 7.79
C HIS A 37 -7.36 7.61 6.49
N ILE A 38 -8.07 6.48 6.38
CA ILE A 38 -8.41 5.85 5.12
C ILE A 38 -9.85 6.22 4.78
N GLY A 39 -10.12 6.55 3.51
CA GLY A 39 -11.46 6.82 3.01
C GLY A 39 -11.91 5.75 2.03
N THR A 40 -13.22 5.53 1.94
CA THR A 40 -13.88 4.82 0.84
C THR A 40 -15.11 5.58 0.42
N VAL A 41 -15.50 5.45 -0.83
CA VAL A 41 -16.68 6.11 -1.39
C VAL A 41 -17.66 5.07 -1.91
N ASP A 42 -18.95 5.28 -1.70
CA ASP A 42 -19.98 4.52 -2.39
C ASP A 42 -19.97 4.89 -3.89
N PRO A 43 -19.75 3.93 -4.81
CA PRO A 43 -19.52 4.25 -6.22
C PRO A 43 -20.77 4.77 -6.95
N GLU A 44 -21.97 4.58 -6.40
CA GLU A 44 -23.22 5.05 -7.01
C GLU A 44 -23.61 6.45 -6.51
N THR A 45 -23.42 6.71 -5.21
CA THR A 45 -23.91 7.93 -4.54
C THR A 45 -22.82 8.95 -4.24
N PHE A 46 -21.54 8.55 -4.36
CA PHE A 46 -20.37 9.32 -3.95
C PHE A 46 -20.32 9.68 -2.46
N GLU A 47 -21.10 8.98 -1.62
CA GLU A 47 -21.04 9.14 -0.17
C GLU A 47 -19.70 8.67 0.38
N LEU A 48 -19.01 9.53 1.13
CA LEU A 48 -17.71 9.23 1.71
C LEU A 48 -17.86 8.63 3.11
N LYS A 49 -17.25 7.46 3.30
CA LYS A 49 -16.98 6.85 4.61
C LYS A 49 -15.48 6.96 4.93
N THR A 50 -15.13 7.19 6.19
CA THR A 50 -13.73 7.26 6.61
C THR A 50 -13.46 6.47 7.88
N TYR A 51 -12.25 5.93 7.95
CA TYR A 51 -11.73 5.15 9.06
C TYR A 51 -10.56 5.92 9.67
N GLU A 52 -10.67 6.21 10.96
CA GLU A 52 -9.60 6.87 11.70
C GLU A 52 -8.50 5.87 12.02
N LEU A 53 -7.26 6.27 11.74
CA LEU A 53 -6.07 5.51 12.08
C LEU A 53 -5.48 6.04 13.39
N PRO A 54 -4.54 5.32 14.03
CA PRO A 54 -3.90 5.78 15.25
C PRO A 54 -3.33 7.19 15.14
N GLU A 55 -3.23 7.87 16.28
CA GLU A 55 -2.80 9.26 16.34
C GLU A 55 -1.46 9.48 15.62
N ASN A 56 -1.36 10.59 14.87
CA ASN A 56 -0.19 10.97 14.08
C ASN A 56 0.15 10.05 12.89
N ALA A 57 -0.71 9.08 12.57
CA ALA A 57 -0.55 8.27 11.38
C ALA A 57 -0.59 9.12 10.10
N ARG A 58 0.27 8.78 9.14
CA ARG A 58 0.26 9.41 7.81
C ARG A 58 0.25 8.34 6.71
N PRO A 59 -0.92 7.76 6.41
CA PRO A 59 -1.04 6.73 5.39
C PRO A 59 -0.68 7.31 4.03
N ARG A 60 0.16 6.62 3.25
CA ARG A 60 0.61 7.12 1.94
C ARG A 60 0.16 6.26 0.77
N ARG A 61 0.73 5.07 0.62
CA ARG A 61 0.24 4.05 -0.32
C ARG A 61 -0.51 2.98 0.45
N ILE A 62 -1.44 2.36 -0.28
CA ILE A 62 -2.29 1.30 0.22
C ILE A 62 -2.26 0.14 -0.76
N GLY A 63 -2.57 -1.03 -0.24
CA GLY A 63 -2.76 -2.27 -0.96
C GLY A 63 -4.01 -2.95 -0.42
N ILE A 64 -4.51 -3.91 -1.16
CA ILE A 64 -5.67 -4.72 -0.77
C ILE A 64 -5.35 -6.19 -1.03
N THR A 65 -5.61 -7.02 -0.04
CA THR A 65 -5.51 -8.49 -0.17
C THR A 65 -6.84 -9.06 -0.67
N SER A 66 -6.83 -10.30 -1.15
CA SER A 66 -7.98 -10.95 -1.79
C SER A 66 -9.22 -11.11 -0.89
N ASP A 67 -9.05 -10.91 0.42
CA ASP A 67 -10.08 -10.87 1.45
C ASP A 67 -10.62 -9.46 1.73
N ASP A 68 -10.37 -8.50 0.82
CA ASP A 68 -10.74 -7.08 0.91
C ASP A 68 -10.14 -6.31 2.11
N ILE A 69 -9.13 -6.87 2.79
CA ILE A 69 -8.45 -6.18 3.88
C ILE A 69 -7.53 -5.10 3.33
N ILE A 70 -7.61 -3.91 3.94
CA ILE A 70 -6.85 -2.74 3.50
C ILE A 70 -5.54 -2.66 4.26
N TRP A 71 -4.45 -2.59 3.51
CA TRP A 71 -3.11 -2.43 4.05
C TRP A 71 -2.57 -1.05 3.71
N TYR A 72 -1.88 -0.41 4.66
CA TYR A 72 -1.32 0.93 4.45
C TYR A 72 0.08 1.07 5.03
N GLY A 73 0.93 1.83 4.34
CA GLY A 73 2.22 2.26 4.89
C GLY A 73 2.05 3.57 5.67
N ASP A 74 2.37 3.56 6.97
CA ASP A 74 2.45 4.77 7.78
C ASP A 74 3.81 5.46 7.58
N TRP A 75 3.78 6.58 6.88
CA TRP A 75 4.99 7.33 6.57
C TRP A 75 5.69 7.93 7.80
N THR A 76 4.94 8.39 8.81
CA THR A 76 5.55 9.08 9.97
C THR A 76 6.07 8.07 10.97
N ARG A 77 5.25 7.06 11.27
CA ARG A 77 5.51 6.16 12.39
C ARG A 77 6.33 4.94 11.98
N GLY A 78 6.38 4.64 10.68
CA GLY A 78 7.15 3.50 10.20
C GLY A 78 6.51 2.17 10.53
N SER A 79 5.20 2.08 10.33
CA SER A 79 4.42 0.86 10.53
C SER A 79 3.65 0.48 9.27
N LEU A 80 3.51 -0.83 9.04
CA LEU A 80 2.53 -1.40 8.11
C LEU A 80 1.23 -1.62 8.89
N GLY A 81 0.17 -0.94 8.51
CA GLY A 81 -1.14 -1.11 9.15
C GLY A 81 -2.06 -2.01 8.34
N ARG A 82 -2.85 -2.81 9.06
CA ARG A 82 -3.97 -3.62 8.60
C ARG A 82 -5.26 -2.96 9.10
N LEU A 83 -6.14 -2.56 8.20
CA LEU A 83 -7.47 -2.04 8.49
C LEU A 83 -8.51 -3.06 8.02
N ASP A 84 -9.37 -3.48 8.95
CA ASP A 84 -10.54 -4.28 8.65
C ASP A 84 -11.72 -3.36 8.26
N PRO A 85 -12.24 -3.42 7.01
CA PRO A 85 -13.33 -2.56 6.57
C PRO A 85 -14.66 -2.76 7.31
N GLU A 86 -14.91 -3.97 7.81
CA GLU A 86 -16.19 -4.34 8.44
C GLU A 86 -16.26 -3.78 9.85
N THR A 87 -15.18 -3.96 10.62
CA THR A 87 -15.13 -3.58 12.04
C THR A 87 -14.50 -2.20 12.26
N GLY A 88 -13.68 -1.74 11.32
CA GLY A 88 -12.81 -0.57 11.49
C GLY A 88 -11.60 -0.83 12.39
N GLU A 89 -11.33 -2.08 12.77
CA GLU A 89 -10.19 -2.43 13.61
C GLU A 89 -8.87 -2.22 12.87
N VAL A 90 -7.89 -1.67 13.57
CA VAL A 90 -6.54 -1.42 13.07
C VAL A 90 -5.52 -2.23 13.87
N THR A 91 -4.68 -2.99 13.17
CA THR A 91 -3.49 -3.66 13.72
C THR A 91 -2.24 -3.17 13.00
N GLU A 92 -1.13 -2.95 13.70
CA GLU A 92 0.09 -2.40 13.10
C GLU A 92 1.32 -3.26 13.36
N PHE A 93 2.19 -3.32 12.36
CA PHE A 93 3.45 -4.05 12.36
C PHE A 93 4.59 -3.07 12.09
N GLU A 94 5.55 -2.98 13.02
CA GLU A 94 6.70 -2.09 12.86
C GLU A 94 7.59 -2.53 11.70
N PHE A 95 7.94 -1.61 10.79
CA PHE A 95 8.89 -1.89 9.71
C PHE A 95 10.30 -2.15 10.27
N PRO A 96 11.17 -2.87 9.53
CA PRO A 96 12.53 -3.18 9.98
C PRO A 96 13.36 -1.95 10.39
N ASN A 97 13.16 -0.79 9.75
CA ASN A 97 13.86 0.45 10.10
C ASN A 97 12.99 1.42 10.94
N GLY A 98 11.88 0.95 11.52
CA GLY A 98 10.98 1.75 12.36
C GLY A 98 10.56 3.05 11.67
N ALA A 99 10.50 4.16 12.41
CA ALA A 99 10.13 5.48 11.87
C ALA A 99 11.03 5.97 10.71
N GLU A 100 12.30 5.55 10.64
CA GLU A 100 13.20 5.92 9.55
C GLU A 100 12.86 5.22 8.23
N SER A 101 12.00 4.20 8.25
CA SER A 101 11.56 3.48 7.06
C SER A 101 10.89 4.39 6.02
N ARG A 102 10.09 5.36 6.50
CA ARG A 102 9.28 6.29 5.67
C ARG A 102 8.63 5.58 4.46
N PRO A 103 7.87 4.48 4.66
CA PRO A 103 7.41 3.61 3.58
C PRO A 103 6.68 4.38 2.48
N TYR A 104 6.88 3.94 1.23
CA TYR A 104 6.27 4.60 0.08
C TYR A 104 5.62 3.62 -0.89
N GLY A 105 6.35 3.03 -1.84
CA GLY A 105 5.76 2.13 -2.82
C GLY A 105 5.19 0.88 -2.15
N MET A 106 4.00 0.44 -2.58
CA MET A 106 3.39 -0.82 -2.12
C MET A 106 2.81 -1.58 -3.32
N ALA A 107 2.91 -2.90 -3.29
CA ALA A 107 2.22 -3.84 -4.16
C ALA A 107 1.79 -5.07 -3.36
N VAL A 108 0.67 -5.68 -3.73
CA VAL A 108 0.22 -6.97 -3.19
C VAL A 108 0.36 -8.01 -4.29
N ASP A 109 0.93 -9.17 -3.99
CA ASP A 109 1.05 -10.26 -4.95
C ASP A 109 -0.17 -11.19 -4.94
N ASP A 110 -0.24 -12.10 -5.92
CA ASP A 110 -1.34 -13.07 -6.06
C ASP A 110 -1.34 -14.20 -5.02
N SER A 111 -0.47 -14.10 -4.01
CA SER A 111 -0.47 -14.94 -2.81
C SER A 111 -0.76 -14.13 -1.55
N ASP A 112 -1.34 -12.92 -1.69
CA ASP A 112 -1.65 -11.96 -0.63
C ASP A 112 -0.44 -11.52 0.21
N ARG A 113 0.78 -11.65 -0.32
CA ARG A 113 1.98 -11.09 0.32
C ARG A 113 2.13 -9.64 -0.09
N ILE A 114 2.60 -8.83 0.85
CA ILE A 114 2.69 -7.39 0.68
C ILE A 114 4.16 -7.01 0.50
N TRP A 115 4.42 -6.27 -0.55
CA TRP A 115 5.73 -5.80 -0.95
C TRP A 115 5.77 -4.29 -0.79
N ILE A 116 6.71 -3.79 0.02
CA ILE A 116 6.81 -2.36 0.35
C ILE A 116 8.26 -1.90 0.21
N VAL A 117 8.46 -0.65 -0.23
CA VAL A 117 9.77 0.00 -0.20
C VAL A 117 9.85 1.01 0.93
N GLU A 118 10.83 0.81 1.80
CA GLU A 118 11.32 1.78 2.78
C GLU A 118 12.26 2.76 2.05
N THR A 119 11.88 4.03 1.99
CA THR A 119 12.61 5.08 1.22
C THR A 119 13.22 6.16 2.10
N GLY A 120 13.11 6.03 3.43
CA GLY A 120 13.82 6.92 4.35
C GLY A 120 15.26 6.49 4.63
N VAL A 121 15.66 5.31 4.14
CA VAL A 121 17.00 4.72 4.28
C VAL A 121 17.72 4.66 2.93
N GLU A 122 19.05 4.74 2.96
CA GLU A 122 19.92 4.68 1.78
C GLU A 122 20.91 3.49 1.89
N PRO A 123 20.95 2.58 0.90
CA PRO A 123 19.99 2.45 -0.20
C PRO A 123 18.58 2.12 0.30
N ASN A 124 17.55 2.39 -0.50
CA ASN A 124 16.18 1.96 -0.20
C ASN A 124 16.15 0.48 0.19
N ASN A 125 15.25 0.10 1.10
CA ASN A 125 15.06 -1.30 1.47
C ASN A 125 13.71 -1.81 0.95
N PHE A 126 13.74 -2.87 0.16
CA PHE A 126 12.55 -3.56 -0.37
C PHE A 126 12.21 -4.70 0.58
N VAL A 127 11.04 -4.63 1.19
CA VAL A 127 10.61 -5.60 2.21
C VAL A 127 9.38 -6.38 1.77
N GLY A 128 9.35 -7.65 2.16
CA GLY A 128 8.21 -8.54 2.00
C GLY A 128 7.58 -8.84 3.35
N PHE A 129 6.27 -8.62 3.46
CA PHE A 129 5.45 -8.94 4.61
C PHE A 129 4.45 -10.03 4.24
N ASP A 130 4.26 -10.97 5.16
CA ASP A 130 3.27 -12.04 5.02
C ASP A 130 2.15 -11.86 6.05
N PRO A 131 0.93 -11.49 5.61
CA PRO A 131 -0.24 -11.37 6.46
C PRO A 131 -0.57 -12.62 7.26
N MET A 132 -0.34 -13.83 6.72
CA MET A 132 -0.71 -15.06 7.42
C MET A 132 0.14 -15.31 8.67
N THR A 133 1.42 -14.93 8.64
CA THR A 133 2.31 -15.10 9.80
C THR A 133 2.50 -13.82 10.60
N GLY A 134 2.07 -12.68 10.09
CA GLY A 134 2.25 -11.36 10.71
C GLY A 134 3.72 -10.93 10.74
N LYS A 135 4.53 -11.36 9.78
CA LYS A 135 5.99 -11.17 9.80
C LYS A 135 6.54 -10.63 8.48
N PHE A 136 7.53 -9.75 8.62
CA PHE A 136 8.46 -9.46 7.54
C PHE A 136 9.38 -10.68 7.32
N PHE A 137 9.46 -11.15 6.08
CA PHE A 137 10.21 -12.37 5.71
C PHE A 137 11.33 -12.11 4.68
N SER A 138 11.36 -10.93 4.08
CA SER A 138 12.37 -10.54 3.09
C SER A 138 12.74 -9.08 3.27
N GLN A 139 14.03 -8.78 3.10
CA GLN A 139 14.60 -7.44 3.06
C GLN A 139 15.72 -7.46 2.02
N THR A 140 15.69 -6.54 1.07
CA THR A 140 16.69 -6.46 0.00
C THR A 140 16.98 -5.00 -0.32
N SER A 141 18.25 -4.61 -0.30
CA SER A 141 18.67 -3.28 -0.74
C SER A 141 18.36 -3.06 -2.22
N VAL A 142 17.79 -1.91 -2.55
CA VAL A 142 17.56 -1.47 -3.93
C VAL A 142 18.63 -0.46 -4.31
N GLU A 143 19.61 -0.88 -5.11
CA GLU A 143 20.79 -0.10 -5.49
C GLU A 143 20.50 1.06 -6.48
N SER A 144 19.28 1.60 -6.50
CA SER A 144 18.80 2.62 -7.46
C SER A 144 19.32 4.06 -7.23
N GLY A 145 20.26 4.26 -6.31
CA GLY A 145 20.88 5.57 -6.04
C GLY A 145 20.01 6.57 -5.27
N GLY A 146 19.18 6.08 -4.33
CA GLY A 146 18.51 6.93 -3.33
C GLY A 146 17.17 7.56 -3.71
N GLY A 147 16.69 7.28 -4.91
CA GLY A 147 15.41 7.82 -5.37
C GLY A 147 14.21 7.23 -4.62
N THR A 148 13.09 7.94 -4.63
CA THR A 148 11.83 7.39 -4.12
C THR A 148 11.19 6.46 -5.14
N ILE A 149 10.90 5.23 -4.73
CA ILE A 149 9.99 4.32 -5.46
C ILE A 149 8.56 4.67 -5.08
N ARG A 150 7.85 5.33 -6.00
CA ARG A 150 6.53 5.93 -5.71
C ARG A 150 5.37 5.02 -6.03
N HIS A 151 5.52 4.15 -7.02
CA HIS A 151 4.50 3.23 -7.49
C HIS A 151 5.16 1.94 -7.92
N MET A 152 4.46 0.83 -7.71
CA MET A 152 4.91 -0.50 -8.03
C MET A 152 3.78 -1.25 -8.71
N TYR A 153 4.12 -2.16 -9.61
CA TYR A 153 3.16 -3.00 -10.32
C TYR A 153 3.58 -4.46 -10.18
N PHE A 154 2.72 -5.27 -9.57
CA PHE A 154 2.93 -6.71 -9.53
C PHE A 154 2.49 -7.34 -10.85
N ASP A 155 3.41 -8.03 -11.50
CA ASP A 155 3.16 -8.87 -12.66
C ASP A 155 3.10 -10.33 -12.23
N ALA A 156 1.88 -10.87 -12.25
CA ALA A 156 1.60 -12.26 -11.88
C ALA A 156 2.30 -13.25 -12.83
N GLU A 157 2.34 -12.98 -14.13
CA GLU A 157 2.88 -13.90 -15.14
C GLU A 157 4.35 -14.23 -14.86
N THR A 158 5.12 -13.20 -14.52
CA THR A 158 6.56 -13.34 -14.25
C THR A 158 6.91 -13.44 -12.77
N ASN A 159 5.93 -13.38 -11.87
CA ASN A 159 6.11 -13.33 -10.42
C ASN A 159 7.11 -12.24 -10.00
N SER A 160 6.90 -11.03 -10.52
CA SER A 160 7.81 -9.90 -10.31
C SER A 160 7.09 -8.61 -9.98
N VAL A 161 7.81 -7.68 -9.36
CA VAL A 161 7.31 -6.32 -9.10
C VAL A 161 8.13 -5.34 -9.91
N TRP A 162 7.49 -4.67 -10.86
CA TRP A 162 8.05 -3.59 -11.66
C TRP A 162 7.87 -2.26 -10.96
N PHE A 163 8.87 -1.39 -11.05
CA PHE A 163 8.82 -0.07 -10.44
C PHE A 163 9.68 0.95 -11.19
N GLY A 164 9.29 2.22 -11.05
CA GLY A 164 10.13 3.36 -11.39
C GLY A 164 10.60 4.07 -10.12
N ALA A 165 11.81 4.61 -10.16
CA ALA A 165 12.35 5.51 -9.14
C ALA A 165 12.59 6.91 -9.74
N ASP A 166 12.50 7.96 -8.93
CA ASP A 166 12.73 9.34 -9.36
C ASP A 166 14.20 9.68 -9.70
N THR A 167 15.08 8.68 -9.66
CA THR A 167 16.49 8.72 -10.09
C THR A 167 16.68 8.13 -11.49
N ASN A 168 15.76 8.37 -12.42
CA ASN A 168 15.82 7.88 -13.81
C ASN A 168 16.02 6.35 -13.93
N THR A 169 15.46 5.59 -12.98
CA THR A 169 15.66 4.14 -12.90
C THR A 169 14.34 3.40 -13.07
N VAL A 170 14.35 2.37 -13.91
CA VAL A 170 13.31 1.33 -13.98
C VAL A 170 13.91 0.05 -13.39
N GLY A 171 13.21 -0.56 -12.45
CA GLY A 171 13.65 -1.77 -11.79
C GLY A 171 12.59 -2.86 -11.83
N VAL A 172 13.05 -4.09 -11.62
CA VAL A 172 12.20 -5.28 -11.45
C VAL A 172 12.74 -6.10 -10.27
N ALA A 173 11.88 -6.38 -9.29
CA ALA A 173 12.16 -7.30 -8.21
C ALA A 173 11.56 -8.67 -8.56
N LYS A 174 12.40 -9.69 -8.72
CA LYS A 174 11.93 -11.07 -8.88
C LYS A 174 11.56 -11.62 -7.51
N LEU A 175 10.29 -12.00 -7.32
CA LEU A 175 9.80 -12.38 -6.01
C LEU A 175 10.18 -13.84 -5.71
N PRO A 176 10.31 -14.20 -4.41
CA PRO A 176 10.42 -15.60 -4.00
C PRO A 176 9.24 -16.42 -4.54
N PRO A 177 9.42 -17.75 -4.67
CA PRO A 177 8.36 -18.63 -5.12
C PRO A 177 7.05 -18.37 -4.38
N ARG A 178 5.95 -18.48 -5.12
CA ARG A 178 4.60 -18.39 -4.56
C ARG A 178 4.43 -19.43 -3.46
N ARG A 179 3.51 -19.17 -2.55
CA ARG A 179 3.08 -20.23 -1.62
C ARG A 179 2.50 -21.36 -2.44
N ARG A 180 2.94 -22.58 -2.15
CA ARG A 180 2.24 -23.75 -2.67
C ARG A 180 0.82 -23.68 -2.11
N ALA A 181 -0.18 -23.72 -2.99
CA ALA A 181 -1.54 -23.98 -2.56
C ALA A 181 -1.53 -25.28 -1.74
N VAL A 182 -1.97 -25.20 -0.49
CA VAL A 182 -2.23 -26.41 0.28
C VAL A 182 -3.46 -27.03 -0.36
N SER A 183 -3.25 -28.07 -1.18
CA SER A 183 -4.35 -28.89 -1.69
C SER A 183 -5.10 -29.44 -0.47
N HIS A 184 -6.32 -28.97 -0.27
CA HIS A 184 -7.28 -29.59 0.65
C HIS A 184 -7.88 -30.83 -0.02
#